data_AF-A0A7S1AN75-F1
#
_entry.id   AF-A0A7S1AN75-F1
#
_cell.length_a   1.000
_cell.length_b   1.000
_cell.length_c   1.000
_cell.angle_alpha   90.00
_cell.angle_beta   90.00
_cell.angle_gamma   90.00
#
_symmetry.space_group_name_H-M   'P 1'
#
loop_
_entity.id
_entity.type
_entity.pdbx_description
1 polymer ?
#
loop_
_entity_poly.entity_id
_entity_poly.type
_entity_poly.pdbx_seq_one_letter_code
_entity_poly.pdbx_strand_id
1 'polypeptide(L)'
;SSHFGSRGGVVESPSPLRSWQRPHVACPLPTRSATADRPTRMASVNPDSKRGKGGPASKPEYVSEQQHGEAPAPRFGHTTTLVGNNRVVLFGGATGDSGRYTITADAYLLEVVTNTWSRIVSEGGTVPSARAAHAAACVDHSQMVVYGGATGGGSLSSDELYLLDIRSNERTQWMSVPVLGYTPGRRYGHSMVFNKPLLTVFG
;
A
#
# COMPACT_ATOMS: atom_id res chain seq x y z
N SER A 1 -12.20 55.81 37.41
CA SER A 1 -11.35 54.61 37.25
C SER A 1 -10.86 54.59 35.80
N SER A 2 -9.63 55.04 35.55
CA SER A 2 -8.47 54.19 35.13
C SER A 2 -8.70 53.49 33.77
N HIS A 3 -7.90 53.63 32.71
CA HIS A 3 -6.50 54.05 32.56
C HIS A 3 -6.24 54.39 31.07
N PHE A 4 -5.30 55.31 30.83
CA PHE A 4 -4.65 55.59 29.55
C PHE A 4 -3.52 54.57 29.31
N GLY A 5 -3.15 54.28 28.06
CA GLY A 5 -1.94 53.49 27.76
C GLY A 5 -1.67 53.24 26.28
N SER A 6 -0.88 54.12 25.67
CA SER A 6 -0.24 53.96 24.34
C SER A 6 1.00 53.06 24.40
N ARG A 7 1.36 52.42 23.28
CA ARG A 7 2.70 52.29 22.63
C ARG A 7 2.74 51.01 21.80
N GLY A 8 3.01 51.10 20.49
CA GLY A 8 4.33 50.80 19.89
C GLY A 8 4.27 49.39 19.26
N GLY A 9 4.79 49.09 18.08
CA GLY A 9 5.67 49.82 17.18
C GLY A 9 5.70 49.12 15.82
N VAL A 10 6.20 49.87 14.84
CA VAL A 10 6.65 49.37 13.54
C VAL A 10 7.98 48.66 13.75
N VAL A 11 8.13 47.41 13.31
CA VAL A 11 9.45 46.84 13.00
C VAL A 11 9.37 45.95 11.76
N GLU A 12 10.36 46.19 10.92
CA GLU A 12 10.64 45.77 9.56
C GLU A 12 10.67 44.25 9.28
N SER A 13 10.36 43.95 8.02
CA SER A 13 10.74 42.75 7.29
C SER A 13 12.26 42.67 7.05
N PRO A 14 12.86 41.46 7.09
CA PRO A 14 14.08 41.19 6.35
C PRO A 14 13.85 40.27 5.14
N SER A 15 14.40 40.74 4.02
CA SER A 15 14.55 40.11 2.70
C SER A 15 15.21 38.72 2.71
N PRO A 16 15.04 37.94 1.63
CA PRO A 16 15.47 36.55 1.53
C PRO A 16 16.96 36.46 1.18
N LEU A 17 17.63 35.37 1.55
CA LEU A 17 18.79 34.78 0.85
C LEU A 17 19.34 33.59 1.66
N ARG A 18 19.20 32.38 1.13
CA ARG A 18 20.32 31.43 1.06
C ARG A 18 20.02 30.33 0.05
N SER A 19 20.51 30.58 -1.16
CA SER A 19 20.85 29.59 -2.15
C SER A 19 21.78 28.51 -1.55
N TRP A 20 21.35 27.26 -1.62
CA TRP A 20 22.26 26.11 -1.60
C TRP A 20 22.14 25.40 -2.94
N GLN A 21 23.05 25.79 -3.84
CA GLN A 21 23.33 25.05 -5.06
C GLN A 21 24.39 23.98 -4.78
N ARG A 22 24.07 22.76 -5.23
CA ARG A 22 24.97 21.69 -5.76
C ARG A 22 25.71 20.80 -4.72
N PRO A 23 26.06 19.54 -5.07
CA PRO A 23 26.22 19.00 -6.43
C PRO A 23 25.41 17.74 -6.78
N HIS A 24 25.15 17.63 -8.09
CA HIS A 24 24.80 16.38 -8.75
C HIS A 24 25.95 15.39 -8.58
N VAL A 25 25.70 14.27 -7.91
CA VAL A 25 26.53 13.07 -8.05
C VAL A 25 25.78 12.15 -8.98
N ALA A 26 26.29 12.03 -10.21
CA ALA A 26 25.87 11.01 -11.15
C ALA A 26 26.30 9.64 -10.61
N CYS A 27 25.34 8.75 -10.35
CA CYS A 27 25.64 7.34 -10.11
C CYS A 27 25.88 6.65 -11.46
N PRO A 28 27.02 5.97 -11.67
CA PRO A 28 27.29 5.22 -12.89
C PRO A 28 26.44 3.94 -12.96
N LEU A 29 25.92 3.66 -14.16
CA LEU A 29 25.26 2.40 -14.51
C LEU A 29 26.22 1.22 -14.28
N PRO A 30 25.80 0.11 -13.64
CA PRO A 30 26.62 -1.08 -13.60
C PRO A 30 26.66 -1.76 -14.98
N THR A 31 27.87 -1.80 -15.54
CA THR A 31 28.26 -2.63 -16.69
C THR A 31 28.08 -4.11 -16.37
N ARG A 32 27.45 -4.86 -17.29
CA ARG A 32 27.28 -6.31 -17.23
C ARG A 32 28.64 -7.02 -17.12
N SER A 33 28.80 -7.87 -16.10
CA SER A 33 29.70 -9.01 -16.16
C SER A 33 28.90 -10.28 -15.86
N ALA A 34 28.77 -11.13 -16.87
CA ALA A 34 28.05 -12.38 -16.82
C ALA A 34 28.96 -13.50 -16.26
N THR A 35 28.43 -14.29 -15.33
CA THR A 35 28.81 -15.69 -15.13
C THR A 35 27.54 -16.52 -14.93
N ALA A 36 27.50 -17.65 -15.61
CA ALA A 36 26.34 -18.47 -15.92
C ALA A 36 25.70 -19.16 -14.72
N ASP A 37 24.37 -19.37 -14.77
CA ASP A 37 23.89 -20.76 -14.76
C ASP A 37 22.47 -20.93 -15.34
N ARG A 38 22.28 -22.10 -15.97
CA ARG A 38 21.10 -22.69 -16.66
C ARG A 38 20.67 -22.13 -18.03
N PRO A 39 20.83 -22.92 -19.12
CA PRO A 39 20.29 -22.57 -20.43
C PRO A 39 18.80 -22.89 -20.51
N THR A 40 17.98 -21.86 -20.79
CA THR A 40 16.64 -22.07 -21.36
C THR A 40 16.82 -22.63 -22.76
N ARG A 41 16.43 -23.88 -22.99
CA ARG A 41 16.48 -24.54 -24.29
C ARG A 41 15.46 -23.87 -25.23
N MET A 42 15.90 -22.86 -25.98
CA MET A 42 15.17 -22.38 -27.15
C MET A 42 15.22 -23.49 -28.20
N ALA A 43 14.07 -24.10 -28.46
CA ALA A 43 13.94 -25.08 -29.53
C ALA A 43 14.19 -24.38 -30.87
N SER A 44 15.22 -24.82 -31.60
CA SER A 44 15.43 -24.47 -33.00
C SER A 44 14.24 -25.00 -33.80
N VAL A 45 13.47 -24.10 -34.41
CA VAL A 45 12.36 -24.48 -35.28
C VAL A 45 12.94 -24.92 -36.63
N ASN A 46 12.89 -26.22 -36.90
CA ASN A 46 13.13 -26.78 -38.23
C ASN A 46 11.97 -26.36 -39.15
N PRO A 47 12.21 -25.78 -40.35
CA PRO A 47 11.13 -25.24 -41.18
C PRO A 47 10.25 -26.30 -41.89
N ASP A 48 10.48 -27.60 -41.70
CA ASP A 48 9.77 -28.68 -42.42
C ASP A 48 8.94 -29.63 -41.54
N SER A 49 8.23 -29.08 -40.54
CA SER A 49 7.31 -29.86 -39.72
C SER A 49 5.85 -29.53 -40.04
N LYS A 50 5.17 -30.48 -40.70
CA LYS A 50 3.76 -30.44 -41.04
C LYS A 50 2.89 -30.07 -39.83
N ARG A 51 1.94 -29.17 -40.06
CA ARG A 51 0.91 -28.68 -39.12
C ARG A 51 0.26 -29.82 -38.33
N GLY A 52 0.78 -30.07 -37.12
CA GLY A 52 0.17 -30.97 -36.14
C GLY A 52 -1.04 -30.30 -35.48
N LYS A 53 -2.15 -31.04 -35.37
CA LYS A 53 -3.35 -30.60 -34.66
C LYS A 53 -2.97 -30.23 -33.21
N GLY A 54 -3.30 -29.01 -32.80
CA GLY A 54 -3.06 -28.53 -31.44
C GLY A 54 -3.73 -29.45 -30.43
N GLY A 55 -2.92 -30.13 -29.61
CA GLY A 55 -3.41 -30.87 -28.45
C GLY A 55 -4.02 -29.90 -27.43
N PRO A 56 -4.95 -30.37 -26.58
CA PRO A 56 -5.59 -29.51 -25.58
C PRO A 56 -4.52 -28.90 -24.67
N ALA A 57 -4.58 -27.58 -24.48
CA ALA A 57 -3.74 -26.90 -23.50
C ALA A 57 -3.95 -27.55 -22.13
N SER A 58 -2.86 -27.91 -21.45
CA SER A 58 -2.90 -28.48 -20.11
C SER A 58 -3.63 -27.53 -19.17
N LYS A 59 -4.68 -28.02 -18.50
CA LYS A 59 -5.42 -27.27 -17.49
C LYS A 59 -4.44 -26.79 -16.41
N PRO A 60 -4.52 -25.53 -15.95
CA PRO A 60 -3.66 -25.08 -14.86
C PRO A 60 -3.91 -25.95 -13.63
N GLU A 61 -2.85 -26.59 -13.14
CA GLU A 61 -2.86 -27.37 -11.91
C GLU A 61 -2.80 -26.40 -10.73
N TYR A 62 -3.79 -26.48 -9.85
CA TYR A 62 -3.84 -25.61 -8.67
C TYR A 62 -3.00 -26.26 -7.58
N VAL A 63 -1.83 -25.67 -7.29
CA VAL A 63 -0.99 -26.12 -6.17
C VAL A 63 -1.52 -25.46 -4.91
N SER A 64 -2.12 -26.23 -4.02
CA SER A 64 -2.48 -25.74 -2.68
C SER A 64 -1.20 -25.67 -1.84
N GLU A 65 -0.66 -24.47 -1.63
CA GLU A 65 0.45 -24.27 -0.71
C GLU A 65 -0.04 -24.22 0.74
N GLN A 66 0.62 -24.96 1.63
CA GLN A 66 0.27 -24.98 3.04
C GLN A 66 0.64 -23.64 3.68
N GLN A 67 -0.37 -22.95 4.24
CA GLN A 67 -0.19 -21.68 4.95
C GLN A 67 0.10 -21.93 6.43
N HIS A 68 0.87 -21.04 7.04
CA HIS A 68 1.25 -21.11 8.45
C HIS A 68 0.89 -19.84 9.22
N GLY A 69 0.89 -19.91 10.55
CA GLY A 69 0.69 -18.76 11.44
C GLY A 69 -0.78 -18.33 11.60
N GLU A 70 -0.99 -17.04 11.90
CA GLU A 70 -2.30 -16.46 12.19
C GLU A 70 -3.02 -16.02 10.92
N ALA A 71 -3.46 -16.99 10.11
CA ALA A 71 -4.15 -16.70 8.85
C ALA A 71 -5.49 -15.94 9.10
N PRO A 72 -5.79 -14.90 8.31
CA PRO A 72 -7.04 -14.16 8.43
C PRO A 72 -8.24 -15.04 8.03
N ALA A 73 -9.38 -14.84 8.69
CA ALA A 73 -10.64 -15.48 8.29
C ALA A 73 -11.06 -15.08 6.86
N PRO A 74 -11.82 -15.94 6.15
CA PRO A 74 -12.41 -15.62 4.85
C PRO A 74 -13.14 -14.27 4.90
N ARG A 75 -12.88 -13.43 3.89
CA ARG A 75 -13.34 -12.04 3.88
C ARG A 75 -13.48 -11.48 2.47
N PHE A 76 -14.32 -10.46 2.32
CA PHE A 76 -14.51 -9.72 1.07
C PHE A 76 -14.27 -8.23 1.27
N GLY A 77 -14.02 -7.50 0.17
CA GLY A 77 -13.78 -6.05 0.21
C GLY A 77 -12.54 -5.62 1.01
N HIS A 78 -11.62 -6.54 1.30
CA HIS A 78 -10.32 -6.23 1.88
C HIS A 78 -9.37 -5.70 0.80
N THR A 79 -8.27 -5.07 1.21
CA THR A 79 -7.16 -4.80 0.30
C THR A 79 -5.95 -5.65 0.67
N THR A 80 -5.15 -6.01 -0.33
CA THR A 80 -3.81 -6.55 -0.15
C THR A 80 -2.82 -5.64 -0.85
N THR A 81 -1.67 -5.39 -0.23
CA THR A 81 -0.64 -4.50 -0.78
C THR A 81 0.72 -5.15 -0.56
N LEU A 82 1.47 -5.34 -1.66
CA LEU A 82 2.87 -5.76 -1.59
C LEU A 82 3.70 -4.59 -1.08
N VAL A 83 4.44 -4.83 -0.01
CA VAL A 83 5.34 -3.87 0.63
C VAL A 83 6.75 -4.46 0.64
N GLY A 84 7.72 -3.73 0.11
CA GLY A 84 9.06 -4.27 -0.13
C GLY A 84 9.04 -5.39 -1.16
N ASN A 85 9.84 -6.44 -0.96
CA ASN A 85 9.99 -7.49 -1.97
C ASN A 85 9.10 -8.71 -1.74
N ASN A 86 8.87 -9.08 -0.47
CA ASN A 86 8.31 -10.39 -0.12
C ASN A 86 7.20 -10.32 0.95
N ARG A 87 6.71 -9.13 1.27
CA ARG A 87 5.73 -8.92 2.34
C ARG A 87 4.44 -8.39 1.77
N VAL A 88 3.32 -9.03 2.09
CA VAL A 88 1.98 -8.57 1.69
C VAL A 88 1.22 -8.17 2.95
N VAL A 89 0.75 -6.93 2.98
CA VAL A 89 -0.15 -6.45 4.03
C VAL A 89 -1.58 -6.61 3.57
N LEU A 90 -2.40 -7.27 4.38
CA LEU A 90 -3.85 -7.30 4.25
C LEU A 90 -4.45 -6.33 5.27
N PHE A 91 -5.42 -5.50 4.84
CA PHE A 91 -6.15 -4.63 5.77
C PHE A 91 -7.67 -4.69 5.56
N GLY A 92 -8.39 -4.72 6.69
CA GLY A 92 -9.83 -4.59 6.77
C GLY A 92 -10.61 -5.62 5.97
N GLY A 93 -11.71 -5.16 5.37
CA GLY A 93 -12.70 -6.00 4.72
C GLY A 93 -13.84 -6.39 5.66
N ALA A 94 -14.64 -7.35 5.21
CA ALA A 94 -15.75 -7.90 5.96
C ALA A 94 -15.63 -9.42 6.07
N THR A 95 -15.81 -9.95 7.27
CA THR A 95 -15.81 -11.39 7.57
C THR A 95 -17.24 -11.87 7.84
N GLY A 96 -17.54 -13.14 7.54
CA GLY A 96 -18.87 -13.73 7.68
C GLY A 96 -19.59 -13.90 6.34
N ASP A 97 -20.90 -14.19 6.41
CA ASP A 97 -21.68 -14.66 5.27
C ASP A 97 -22.70 -13.61 4.78
N SER A 98 -23.32 -13.90 3.63
CA SER A 98 -24.38 -13.06 3.06
C SER A 98 -25.51 -12.86 4.07
N GLY A 99 -25.72 -11.60 4.49
CA GLY A 99 -26.74 -11.22 5.46
C GLY A 99 -26.27 -11.12 6.91
N ARG A 100 -25.08 -11.65 7.24
CA ARG A 100 -24.44 -11.53 8.57
C ARG A 100 -22.93 -11.44 8.43
N TYR A 101 -22.44 -10.22 8.21
CA TYR A 101 -21.02 -9.93 8.13
C TYR A 101 -20.61 -8.83 9.11
N THR A 102 -19.35 -8.84 9.50
CA THR A 102 -18.72 -7.83 10.36
C THR A 102 -17.59 -7.17 9.59
N ILE A 103 -17.61 -5.84 9.53
CA ILE A 103 -16.51 -5.07 8.94
C ILE A 103 -15.39 -4.95 9.97
N THR A 104 -14.16 -5.18 9.54
CA THR A 104 -12.99 -5.25 10.41
C THR A 104 -12.00 -4.11 10.17
N ALA A 105 -11.18 -3.84 11.19
CA ALA A 105 -10.02 -2.93 11.14
C ALA A 105 -8.71 -3.70 11.39
N ASP A 106 -8.74 -5.03 11.28
CA ASP A 106 -7.57 -5.86 11.50
C ASP A 106 -6.59 -5.76 10.31
N ALA A 107 -5.31 -5.90 10.63
CA ALA A 107 -4.23 -5.90 9.66
C ALA A 107 -3.42 -7.20 9.83
N TYR A 108 -2.99 -7.77 8.72
CA TYR A 108 -2.17 -8.98 8.70
C TYR A 108 -0.99 -8.79 7.77
N LEU A 109 0.12 -9.45 8.09
CA LEU A 109 1.32 -9.51 7.28
C LEU A 109 1.53 -10.95 6.83
N LEU A 110 1.62 -11.16 5.52
CA LEU A 110 2.06 -12.40 4.91
C LEU A 110 3.52 -12.25 4.49
N GLU A 111 4.38 -13.10 5.04
CA GLU A 111 5.71 -13.34 4.49
C GLU A 111 5.61 -14.37 3.36
N VAL A 112 5.76 -13.92 2.12
CA VAL A 112 5.50 -14.71 0.91
C VAL A 112 6.46 -15.89 0.79
N VAL A 113 7.72 -15.72 1.19
CA VAL A 113 8.76 -16.78 1.08
C VAL A 113 8.46 -17.96 2.00
N THR A 114 7.94 -17.69 3.19
CA THR A 114 7.64 -18.73 4.20
C THR A 114 6.15 -19.08 4.26
N ASN A 115 5.33 -18.45 3.43
CA ASN A 115 3.88 -18.55 3.44
C ASN A 115 3.26 -18.45 4.85
N THR A 116 3.81 -17.54 5.67
CA THR A 116 3.47 -17.41 7.09
C THR A 116 2.73 -16.10 7.33
N TRP A 117 1.56 -16.21 7.94
CA TRP A 117 0.75 -15.08 8.37
C TRP A 117 1.08 -14.68 9.81
N SER A 118 1.10 -13.39 10.05
CA SER A 118 1.15 -12.80 11.39
C SER A 118 0.14 -11.66 11.47
N ARG A 119 -0.52 -11.54 12.61
CA ARG A 119 -1.41 -10.40 12.86
C ARG A 119 -0.56 -9.18 13.20
N ILE A 120 -0.84 -8.07 12.53
CA ILE A 120 -0.21 -6.79 12.84
C ILE A 120 -0.95 -6.19 14.05
N VAL A 121 -0.21 -5.99 15.13
CA VAL A 121 -0.68 -5.25 16.30
C VAL A 121 -0.03 -3.88 16.29
N SER A 122 -0.84 -2.82 16.20
CA SER A 122 -0.33 -1.45 16.23
C SER A 122 -0.09 -1.03 17.67
N GLU A 123 1.13 -0.63 18.02
CA GLU A 123 1.49 -0.21 19.39
C GLU A 123 1.08 1.23 19.72
N GLY A 124 0.36 1.90 18.81
CA GLY A 124 -0.11 3.27 18.98
C GLY A 124 -0.51 3.91 17.66
N GLY A 125 -0.68 5.23 17.70
CA GLY A 125 -1.02 6.05 16.53
C GLY A 125 -2.51 6.13 16.24
N THR A 126 -2.86 6.58 15.02
CA THR A 126 -4.25 6.78 14.59
C THR A 126 -4.70 5.61 13.73
N VAL A 127 -5.21 4.56 14.39
CA VAL A 127 -5.71 3.37 13.70
C VAL A 127 -6.96 3.72 12.89
N PRO A 128 -7.04 3.36 11.59
CA PRO A 128 -8.23 3.60 10.79
C PRO A 128 -9.42 2.82 11.36
N SER A 129 -10.61 3.41 11.32
CA SER A 129 -11.85 2.69 11.61
C SER A 129 -12.04 1.47 10.69
N ALA A 130 -12.82 0.50 11.16
CA ALA A 130 -13.16 -0.69 10.39
C ALA A 130 -13.76 -0.33 9.03
N ARG A 131 -13.25 -0.91 7.96
CA ARG A 131 -13.64 -0.54 6.60
C ARG A 131 -13.51 -1.67 5.57
N ALA A 132 -14.43 -1.69 4.62
CA ALA A 132 -14.42 -2.55 3.45
C ALA A 132 -14.54 -1.72 2.15
N ALA A 133 -14.15 -2.31 1.01
CA ALA A 133 -14.14 -1.65 -0.30
C ALA A 133 -13.37 -0.31 -0.31
N HIS A 134 -12.32 -0.23 0.48
CA HIS A 134 -11.35 0.88 0.48
C HIS A 134 -10.28 0.63 -0.58
N ALA A 135 -9.46 1.64 -0.87
CA ALA A 135 -8.26 1.47 -1.69
C ALA A 135 -7.01 1.56 -0.83
N ALA A 136 -5.96 0.86 -1.26
CA ALA A 136 -4.66 0.90 -0.63
C ALA A 136 -3.54 0.91 -1.67
N ALA A 137 -2.42 1.54 -1.35
CA ALA A 137 -1.26 1.62 -2.23
C ALA A 137 0.05 1.62 -1.43
N CYS A 138 1.06 0.94 -1.96
CA CYS A 138 2.43 0.99 -1.44
C CYS A 138 3.06 2.33 -1.82
N VAL A 139 3.59 3.07 -0.84
CA VAL A 139 4.19 4.41 -1.07
C VAL A 139 5.70 4.44 -0.84
N ASP A 140 6.23 3.46 -0.12
CA ASP A 140 7.66 3.23 0.08
C ASP A 140 7.91 1.74 0.39
N HIS A 141 9.18 1.32 0.47
CA HIS A 141 9.59 -0.07 0.68
C HIS A 141 8.98 -0.74 1.94
N SER A 142 8.54 0.05 2.91
CA SER A 142 7.95 -0.43 4.17
C SER A 142 6.73 0.38 4.59
N GLN A 143 6.09 1.10 3.66
CA GLN A 143 4.96 1.96 3.96
C GLN A 143 3.85 1.79 2.93
N MET A 144 2.62 1.74 3.42
CA MET A 144 1.43 1.76 2.57
C MET A 144 0.44 2.80 3.09
N VAL A 145 -0.44 3.24 2.21
CA VAL A 145 -1.55 4.13 2.56
C VAL A 145 -2.89 3.49 2.28
N VAL A 146 -3.90 3.87 3.06
CA VAL A 146 -5.29 3.42 2.96
C VAL A 146 -6.21 4.64 2.89
N TYR A 147 -7.16 4.61 1.98
CA TYR A 147 -8.12 5.70 1.78
C TYR A 147 -9.54 5.20 1.48
N GLY A 148 -10.52 5.92 2.00
CA GLY A 148 -11.94 5.66 1.80
C GLY A 148 -12.41 4.30 2.36
N GLY A 149 -13.53 3.81 1.82
CA GLY A 149 -14.21 2.59 2.21
C GLY A 149 -15.57 2.83 2.88
N ALA A 150 -16.25 1.73 3.21
CA ALA A 150 -17.51 1.70 3.95
C ALA A 150 -17.30 1.12 5.35
N THR A 151 -17.88 1.74 6.37
CA THR A 151 -17.76 1.34 7.79
C THR A 151 -18.91 0.44 8.27
N GLY A 152 -19.91 0.22 7.42
CA GLY A 152 -21.08 -0.60 7.72
C GLY A 152 -22.33 0.23 7.97
N GLY A 153 -23.50 -0.43 8.00
CA GLY A 153 -24.79 0.26 8.21
C GLY A 153 -25.12 1.33 7.17
N GLY A 154 -24.58 1.24 5.95
CA GLY A 154 -24.73 2.24 4.90
C GLY A 154 -23.85 3.48 5.05
N SER A 155 -22.91 3.51 6.01
CA SER A 155 -22.01 4.64 6.23
C SER A 155 -20.67 4.46 5.50
N LEU A 156 -20.11 5.58 5.03
CA LEU A 156 -18.75 5.66 4.46
C LEU A 156 -17.73 5.98 5.55
N SER A 157 -16.47 5.61 5.31
CA SER A 157 -15.35 6.01 6.18
C SER A 157 -15.17 7.53 6.23
N SER A 158 -14.30 7.98 7.13
CA SER A 158 -13.74 9.33 7.07
C SER A 158 -13.01 9.54 5.74
N ASP A 159 -12.85 10.81 5.38
CA ASP A 159 -12.09 11.26 4.20
C ASP A 159 -10.59 11.40 4.49
N GLU A 160 -10.12 10.71 5.54
CA GLU A 160 -8.74 10.76 5.98
C GLU A 160 -7.90 9.72 5.22
N LEU A 161 -6.66 10.10 4.93
CA LEU A 161 -5.63 9.21 4.43
C LEU A 161 -4.85 8.65 5.61
N TYR A 162 -4.73 7.33 5.69
CA TYR A 162 -3.96 6.68 6.76
C TYR A 162 -2.71 6.05 6.18
N LEU A 163 -1.58 6.19 6.87
CA LEU A 163 -0.32 5.53 6.54
C LEU A 163 -0.02 4.45 7.58
N LEU A 164 0.32 3.27 7.09
CA LEU A 164 0.88 2.18 7.88
C LEU A 164 2.37 2.09 7.61
N ASP A 165 3.16 2.13 8.67
CA ASP A 165 4.61 1.93 8.63
C ASP A 165 4.98 0.59 9.28
N ILE A 166 5.60 -0.30 8.50
CA ILE A 166 6.02 -1.64 8.92
C ILE A 166 7.56 -1.81 8.91
N ARG A 167 8.33 -0.72 8.99
CA ARG A 167 9.81 -0.79 8.96
C ARG A 167 10.39 -1.65 10.09
N SER A 168 9.79 -1.59 11.26
CA SER A 168 10.12 -2.47 12.38
C SER A 168 8.95 -3.41 12.62
N ASN A 169 9.18 -4.73 12.52
CA ASN A 169 8.17 -5.73 12.88
C ASN A 169 7.70 -5.56 14.35
N GLU A 170 8.50 -4.93 15.20
CA GLU A 170 8.17 -4.66 16.60
C GLU A 170 7.43 -3.33 16.82
N ARG A 171 7.48 -2.38 15.87
CA ARG A 171 6.85 -1.06 16.02
C ARG A 171 6.05 -0.67 14.79
N THR A 172 5.07 -1.50 14.46
CA THR A 172 4.11 -1.13 13.43
C THR A 172 3.19 -0.02 13.95
N GLN A 173 3.05 1.06 13.19
CA GLN A 173 2.24 2.21 13.59
C GLN A 173 1.38 2.74 12.44
N TRP A 174 0.12 3.02 12.77
CA TRP A 174 -0.79 3.79 11.92
C TRP A 174 -0.70 5.28 12.21
N MET A 175 -0.76 6.10 11.17
CA MET A 175 -0.77 7.55 11.29
C MET A 175 -1.81 8.15 10.35
N SER A 176 -2.53 9.18 10.79
CA SER A 176 -3.29 10.02 9.88
C SER A 176 -2.32 10.92 9.11
N VAL A 177 -2.47 10.97 7.79
CA VAL A 177 -1.68 11.83 6.90
C VAL A 177 -2.50 13.10 6.67
N PRO A 178 -2.04 14.27 7.15
CA PRO A 178 -2.72 15.52 6.89
C PRO A 178 -2.78 15.80 5.39
N VAL A 179 -3.99 15.97 4.86
CA VAL A 179 -4.22 16.37 3.46
C VAL A 179 -4.46 17.87 3.44
N LEU A 180 -3.73 18.59 2.57
CA LEU A 180 -3.90 20.01 2.35
C LEU A 180 -4.80 20.25 1.12
N GLY A 181 -5.72 21.20 1.24
CA GLY A 181 -6.63 21.56 0.14
C GLY A 181 -7.83 20.62 0.03
N TYR A 182 -8.25 20.34 -1.20
CA TYR A 182 -9.42 19.51 -1.47
C TYR A 182 -9.05 18.03 -1.47
N THR A 183 -9.77 17.26 -0.66
CA THR A 183 -9.75 15.80 -0.69
C THR A 183 -10.66 15.30 -1.82
N PRO A 184 -10.45 14.06 -2.33
CA PRO A 184 -11.39 13.46 -3.25
C PRO A 184 -12.79 13.30 -2.66
N GLY A 185 -12.99 13.36 -1.35
CA GLY A 185 -14.29 13.13 -0.73
C GLY A 185 -14.53 11.66 -0.40
N ARG A 186 -15.36 11.43 0.63
CA ARG A 186 -15.74 10.07 1.11
C ARG A 186 -16.27 9.21 -0.04
N ARG A 187 -15.66 8.04 -0.24
CA ARG A 187 -15.97 7.10 -1.35
C ARG A 187 -15.57 5.66 -1.02
N TYR A 188 -16.10 4.69 -1.76
CA TYR A 188 -15.77 3.27 -1.67
C TYR A 188 -15.86 2.62 -3.06
N GLY A 189 -15.20 1.48 -3.27
CA GLY A 189 -15.17 0.80 -4.57
C GLY A 189 -14.29 1.50 -5.62
N HIS A 190 -13.47 2.46 -5.20
CA HIS A 190 -12.51 3.19 -6.03
C HIS A 190 -11.17 2.44 -6.06
N SER A 191 -10.28 2.86 -6.95
CA SER A 191 -8.89 2.38 -7.00
C SER A 191 -7.92 3.51 -6.73
N MET A 192 -6.73 3.14 -6.25
CA MET A 192 -5.67 4.08 -5.91
C MET A 192 -4.33 3.53 -6.38
N VAL A 193 -3.53 4.38 -7.01
CA VAL A 193 -2.20 4.03 -7.50
C VAL A 193 -1.22 5.10 -7.04
N PHE A 194 -0.05 4.65 -6.56
CA PHE A 194 1.05 5.53 -6.23
C PHE A 194 2.10 5.51 -7.36
N ASN A 195 2.44 6.69 -7.85
CA ASN A 195 3.52 6.93 -8.79
C ASN A 195 4.28 8.19 -8.33
N LYS A 196 5.40 8.00 -7.63
CA LYS A 196 6.12 9.06 -6.92
C LYS A 196 6.28 10.32 -7.78
N PRO A 197 5.90 11.52 -7.28
CA PRO A 197 5.42 11.81 -5.92
C PRO A 197 3.90 11.73 -5.74
N LEU A 198 3.15 11.23 -6.73
CA LEU A 198 1.70 11.36 -6.83
C LEU A 198 0.97 10.12 -6.36
N LEU A 199 -0.07 10.34 -5.55
CA LEU A 199 -1.11 9.36 -5.26
C LEU A 199 -2.34 9.72 -6.09
N THR A 200 -2.79 8.84 -6.97
CA THR A 200 -3.91 9.09 -7.87
C THR A 200 -5.07 8.17 -7.53
N VAL A 201 -6.27 8.75 -7.41
CA VAL A 201 -7.52 8.05 -7.09
C VAL A 201 -8.42 8.04 -8.32
N PHE A 202 -9.00 6.89 -8.64
CA PHE A 202 -9.94 6.71 -9.76
C PHE A 202 -11.25 6.08 -9.28
N GLY A 203 -12.37 6.57 -9.83
CA GLY A 203 -13.72 6.10 -9.47
C GLY A 203 -14.31 6.85 -8.29
#